data_AF-A0A7C9ANK7-F1
#
_entry.id   AF-A0A7C9ANK7-F1
#
_cell.length_a   1.000
_cell.length_b   1.000
_cell.length_c   1.000
_cell.angle_alpha   90.00
_cell.angle_beta   90.00
_cell.angle_gamma   90.00
#
_symmetry.space_group_name_H-M   'P 1'
#
loop_
_entity.id
_entity.type
_entity.pdbx_description
1 polymer ?
#
loop_
_entity_poly.entity_id
_entity_poly.type
_entity_poly.pdbx_seq_one_letter_code
_entity_poly.pdbx_strand_id
1 'polypeptide(L)'
;AVMAFRKHSPFIMSCMLEFYSTYDDTRLRWNGADLLTRVAGNFSSKPDAVNTQQELKVQPLRIFFPVSSRDIERYFAAAANDSEKIHQDALFRKILDESYTFHFWNSLTSALIPEPESLVARILNHHCIRCFDVL
;
A
#
# COMPACT_ATOMS: atom_id res chain seq x y z
N ALA A 1 0.34 -1.71 -6.94
CA ALA A 1 1.31 -0.78 -6.31
C ALA A 1 0.55 0.42 -5.79
N VAL A 2 0.99 1.03 -4.69
CA VAL A 2 0.39 2.27 -4.15
C VAL A 2 1.44 3.36 -4.30
N MET A 3 1.04 4.49 -4.90
CA MET A 3 1.86 5.69 -4.98
C MET A 3 0.96 6.89 -4.70
N ALA A 4 1.43 7.81 -3.86
CA ALA A 4 0.70 9.01 -3.50
C ALA A 4 1.62 10.22 -3.73
N PHE A 5 1.13 11.18 -4.51
CA PHE A 5 1.89 12.37 -4.86
C PHE A 5 1.01 13.60 -4.69
N ARG A 6 1.63 14.72 -4.28
CA ARG A 6 0.97 16.02 -4.30
C ARG A 6 0.63 16.43 -5.73
N LYS A 7 -0.39 17.29 -5.88
CA LYS A 7 -0.67 17.96 -7.14
C LYS A 7 0.60 18.69 -7.60
N HIS A 8 0.88 18.65 -8.90
CA HIS A 8 2.09 19.22 -9.52
C HIS A 8 3.41 18.61 -9.03
N SER A 9 3.44 17.32 -8.66
CA SER A 9 4.69 16.63 -8.32
C SER A 9 5.70 16.69 -9.48
N PRO A 10 6.91 17.25 -9.26
CA PRO A 10 8.00 17.24 -10.23
C PRO A 10 8.41 15.82 -10.66
N PHE A 11 8.33 14.85 -9.75
CA PHE A 11 8.60 13.45 -10.07
C PHE A 11 7.63 12.91 -11.12
N ILE A 12 6.32 13.10 -10.90
CA ILE A 12 5.30 12.68 -11.87
C ILE A 12 5.47 13.41 -13.19
N MET A 13 5.75 14.71 -13.18
CA MET A 13 6.02 15.47 -14.40
C MET A 13 7.20 14.88 -15.18
N SER A 14 8.28 14.51 -14.50
CA SER A 14 9.44 13.90 -15.13
C SER A 14 9.11 12.52 -15.70
N CYS A 15 8.26 11.74 -15.03
CA CYS A 15 7.76 10.47 -15.56
C CYS A 15 6.94 10.67 -16.83
N MET A 16 6.07 11.69 -16.88
CA MET A 16 5.28 11.99 -18.08
C MET A 16 6.17 12.41 -19.26
N LEU A 17 7.20 13.24 -19.01
CA LEU A 17 8.15 13.65 -20.04
C LEU A 17 8.98 12.49 -20.58
N GLU A 18 9.46 11.60 -19.69
CA GLU A 18 10.18 10.40 -20.12
C GLU A 18 9.27 9.44 -20.89
N PHE A 19 8.03 9.24 -20.42
CA PHE A 19 7.06 8.39 -21.11
C PHE A 19 6.81 8.92 -22.53
N TYR A 20 6.54 10.21 -22.68
CA TYR A 20 6.29 10.83 -23.97
C TYR A 20 7.48 10.68 -24.95
N SER A 21 8.71 10.78 -24.46
CA SER A 21 9.92 10.75 -25.30
C SER A 21 10.44 9.35 -25.61
N THR A 22 10.11 8.35 -24.81
CA THR A 22 10.69 7.00 -24.89
C THR A 22 9.66 5.87 -25.01
N TYR A 23 8.40 6.21 -25.26
CA TYR A 23 7.32 5.25 -25.39
C TYR A 23 7.62 4.18 -26.45
N ASP A 24 7.43 2.92 -26.06
CA ASP A 24 7.59 1.75 -26.93
C ASP A 24 6.46 0.76 -26.64
N ASP A 25 5.52 0.62 -27.57
CA ASP A 25 4.32 -0.23 -27.42
C ASP A 25 4.64 -1.72 -27.27
N THR A 26 5.85 -2.14 -27.66
CA THR A 26 6.31 -3.53 -27.49
C THR A 26 6.88 -3.80 -26.09
N ARG A 27 7.14 -2.76 -25.28
CA ARG A 27 7.85 -2.86 -23.99
C ARG A 27 7.02 -2.32 -22.83
N LEU A 28 6.02 -3.09 -22.38
CA LEU A 28 5.12 -2.69 -21.30
C LEU A 28 5.83 -2.24 -20.01
N ARG A 29 6.85 -2.98 -19.56
CA ARG A 29 7.61 -2.63 -18.34
C ARG A 29 8.45 -1.37 -18.52
N TRP A 30 9.00 -1.19 -19.73
CA TRP A 30 9.81 -0.02 -20.09
C TRP A 30 9.00 1.28 -19.94
N ASN A 31 7.72 1.24 -20.29
CA ASN A 31 6.78 2.36 -20.17
C ASN A 31 6.20 2.53 -18.75
N GLY A 32 6.41 1.55 -17.86
CA GLY A 32 5.78 1.49 -16.54
C GLY A 32 6.79 1.43 -15.42
N ALA A 33 6.92 0.26 -14.78
CA ALA A 33 7.75 0.08 -13.59
C ALA A 33 9.24 0.44 -13.81
N ASP A 34 9.78 0.11 -14.98
CA ASP A 34 11.19 0.39 -15.26
C ASP A 34 11.38 1.89 -15.52
N LEU A 35 10.40 2.60 -16.10
CA LEU A 35 10.40 4.06 -16.21
C LEU A 35 10.45 4.72 -14.84
N LEU A 36 9.59 4.29 -13.91
CA LEU A 36 9.59 4.83 -12.54
C LEU A 36 10.96 4.64 -11.88
N THR A 37 11.62 3.50 -12.13
CA THR A 37 12.96 3.20 -11.60
C THR A 37 14.02 4.12 -12.20
N ARG A 38 14.00 4.33 -13.53
CA ARG A 38 14.93 5.24 -14.21
C ARG A 38 14.77 6.69 -13.74
N VAL A 39 13.53 7.19 -13.69
CA VAL A 39 13.26 8.54 -13.22
C VAL A 39 13.67 8.70 -11.74
N ALA A 40 13.35 7.73 -10.88
CA ALA A 40 13.74 7.78 -9.46
C ALA A 40 15.27 7.79 -9.27
N GLY A 41 16.00 7.04 -10.10
CA GLY A 41 17.47 7.08 -10.12
C GLY A 41 17.99 8.47 -10.47
N ASN A 42 17.45 9.09 -11.52
CA ASN A 42 17.84 10.44 -11.95
C ASN A 42 17.52 11.53 -10.91
N PHE A 43 16.46 11.36 -10.11
CA PHE A 43 16.13 12.25 -9.00
C PHE A 43 17.15 12.14 -7.85
N SER A 44 17.67 10.93 -7.60
CA SER A 44 18.63 10.69 -6.52
C SER A 44 20.05 11.18 -6.85
N SER A 45 20.37 11.35 -8.15
CA SER A 45 21.73 11.66 -8.62
C SER A 45 22.00 13.15 -8.87
N LYS A 46 21.03 14.06 -8.69
CA LYS A 46 21.24 15.50 -8.93
C LYS A 46 21.82 16.22 -7.69
N PRO A 47 22.87 17.05 -7.85
CA PRO A 47 23.60 17.70 -6.75
C PRO A 47 22.84 18.80 -6.00
N ASP A 48 21.69 19.27 -6.49
CA ASP A 48 20.75 20.14 -5.73
C ASP A 48 19.90 19.34 -4.71
N ALA A 49 20.58 18.43 -4.01
CA ALA A 49 20.05 17.25 -3.32
C ALA A 49 19.10 17.50 -2.15
N VAL A 50 18.95 18.76 -1.70
CA VAL A 50 18.06 19.11 -0.59
C VAL A 50 16.58 18.99 -0.99
N ASN A 51 16.23 19.30 -2.25
CA ASN A 51 14.83 19.23 -2.71
C ASN A 51 14.46 17.86 -3.30
N THR A 52 15.41 17.13 -3.88
CA THR A 52 15.13 15.87 -4.60
C THR A 52 14.88 14.68 -3.69
N GLN A 53 15.58 14.58 -2.55
CA GLN A 53 15.26 13.59 -1.50
C GLN A 53 13.88 13.84 -0.86
N GLN A 54 13.34 15.05 -1.00
CA GLN A 54 12.03 15.42 -0.47
C GLN A 54 10.86 14.97 -1.37
N GLU A 55 11.11 14.69 -2.66
CA GLU A 55 10.05 14.32 -3.61
C GLU A 55 9.69 12.83 -3.57
N LEU A 56 10.62 11.96 -3.18
CA LEU A 56 10.43 10.51 -3.19
C LEU A 56 10.75 9.88 -1.84
N LYS A 57 9.70 9.44 -1.14
CA LYS A 57 9.81 8.60 0.06
C LYS A 57 9.34 7.20 -0.25
N VAL A 58 10.29 6.30 -0.54
CA VAL A 58 9.99 4.88 -0.75
C VAL A 58 9.79 4.20 0.60
N GLN A 59 8.62 3.60 0.80
CA GLN A 59 8.26 2.91 2.04
C GLN A 59 8.28 1.38 1.84
N PRO A 60 8.61 0.61 2.90
CA PRO A 60 8.55 -0.84 2.84
C PRO A 60 7.15 -1.37 2.50
N LEU A 61 7.09 -2.48 1.76
CA LEU A 61 5.83 -3.12 1.34
C LEU A 61 4.87 -3.39 2.50
N ARG A 62 5.40 -3.81 3.67
CA ARG A 62 4.59 -4.14 4.86
C ARG A 62 3.69 -3.01 5.36
N ILE A 63 4.06 -1.75 5.08
CA ILE A 63 3.26 -0.59 5.48
C ILE A 63 1.98 -0.48 4.64
N PHE A 64 2.01 -0.97 3.40
CA PHE A 64 0.84 -0.98 2.51
C PHE A 64 0.14 -2.34 2.47
N PHE A 65 0.90 -3.42 2.66
CA PHE A 65 0.43 -4.80 2.60
C PHE A 65 0.86 -5.53 3.89
N PRO A 66 0.27 -5.21 5.04
CA PRO A 66 0.66 -5.81 6.31
C PRO A 66 0.29 -7.29 6.44
N VAL A 67 -0.64 -7.76 5.61
CA VAL A 67 -1.04 -9.17 5.50
C VAL A 67 -0.88 -9.64 4.05
N SER A 68 -0.20 -10.78 3.89
CA SER A 68 0.03 -11.38 2.58
C SER A 68 -1.27 -11.97 2.01
N SER A 69 -1.37 -12.05 0.68
CA SER A 69 -2.48 -12.72 0.02
C SER A 69 -2.59 -14.21 0.36
N ARG A 70 -1.50 -14.85 0.79
CA ARG A 70 -1.50 -16.26 1.19
C ARG A 70 -2.12 -16.48 2.57
N ASP A 71 -2.10 -15.46 3.40
CA ASP A 71 -2.52 -15.55 4.80
C ASP A 71 -3.86 -14.88 5.07
N ILE A 72 -4.40 -14.09 4.13
CA ILE A 72 -5.52 -13.20 4.42
C ILE A 72 -6.80 -13.95 4.83
N GLU A 73 -7.10 -15.08 4.18
CA GLU A 73 -8.34 -15.82 4.42
C GLU A 73 -8.46 -16.32 5.87
N ARG A 74 -7.35 -16.73 6.51
CA ARG A 74 -7.36 -17.22 7.90
C ARG A 74 -7.80 -16.15 8.91
N TYR A 75 -7.67 -14.88 8.54
CA TYR A 75 -7.99 -13.75 9.40
C TYR A 75 -9.44 -13.28 9.26
N PHE A 76 -10.24 -13.94 8.41
CA PHE A 76 -11.69 -13.81 8.39
C PHE A 76 -12.38 -14.66 9.47
N ALA A 77 -11.70 -15.69 9.99
CA ALA A 77 -12.19 -16.49 11.11
C ALA A 77 -11.78 -15.89 12.45
N ALA A 78 -12.61 -16.09 13.47
CA ALA A 78 -12.26 -15.80 14.85
C ALA A 78 -11.12 -16.74 15.31
N ALA A 79 -10.32 -16.28 16.28
CA ALA A 79 -9.25 -17.10 16.83
C ALA A 79 -9.81 -18.37 17.50
N ALA A 80 -9.27 -19.54 17.15
CA ALA A 80 -9.76 -20.82 17.66
C ALA A 80 -9.25 -21.13 19.08
N ASN A 81 -8.17 -20.47 19.52
CA ASN A 81 -7.55 -20.66 20.82
C ASN A 81 -6.87 -19.38 21.31
N ASP A 82 -6.47 -19.36 22.58
CA ASP A 82 -5.84 -18.20 23.21
C ASP A 82 -4.53 -17.78 22.53
N SER A 83 -3.74 -18.73 22.02
CA SER A 83 -2.48 -18.42 21.33
C SER A 83 -2.74 -17.68 20.01
N GLU A 84 -3.73 -18.13 19.25
CA GLU A 84 -4.15 -17.45 18.01
C GLU A 84 -4.73 -16.08 18.32
N LYS A 85 -5.49 -15.95 19.41
CA LYS A 85 -6.07 -14.67 19.84
C LYS A 85 -4.97 -13.66 20.16
N ILE A 86 -3.96 -14.06 20.93
CA ILE A 86 -2.79 -13.22 21.24
C ILE A 86 -2.07 -12.79 19.96
N HIS A 87 -1.89 -13.71 19.02
CA HIS A 87 -1.26 -13.40 17.73
C HIS A 87 -2.08 -12.41 16.89
N GLN A 88 -3.41 -12.63 16.77
CA GLN A 88 -4.30 -11.72 16.06
C GLN A 88 -4.35 -10.34 16.74
N ASP A 89 -4.34 -10.27 18.07
CA ASP A 89 -4.29 -9.01 18.83
C ASP A 89 -2.99 -8.22 18.59
N ALA A 90 -1.85 -8.91 18.59
CA ALA A 90 -0.57 -8.29 18.29
C ALA A 90 -0.53 -7.77 16.84
N LEU A 91 -1.04 -8.56 15.89
CA LEU A 91 -1.12 -8.17 14.49
C LEU A 91 -2.08 -6.99 14.28
N PHE A 92 -3.23 -6.98 14.95
CA PHE A 92 -4.18 -5.88 14.91
C PHE A 92 -3.53 -4.55 15.33
N ARG A 93 -2.87 -4.53 16.50
CA ARG A 93 -2.17 -3.34 16.98
C ARG A 93 -1.08 -2.89 16.01
N LYS A 94 -0.27 -3.83 15.53
CA LYS A 94 0.78 -3.54 14.56
C LYS A 94 0.24 -2.92 13.28
N ILE A 95 -0.89 -3.40 12.78
CA ILE A 95 -1.54 -2.83 11.59
C ILE A 95 -1.94 -1.38 11.85
N LEU A 96 -2.60 -1.11 12.98
CA LEU A 96 -3.04 0.24 13.34
C LEU A 96 -1.87 1.21 13.56
N ASP A 97 -0.78 0.75 14.16
CA ASP A 97 0.35 1.59 14.53
C ASP A 97 1.32 1.84 13.36
N GLU A 98 1.54 0.85 12.49
CA GLU A 98 2.62 0.87 11.50
C GLU A 98 2.15 0.95 10.03
N SER A 99 0.88 0.66 9.74
CA SER A 99 0.40 0.52 8.36
C SER A 99 -0.44 1.70 7.91
N TYR A 100 -0.29 2.11 6.64
CA TYR A 100 -1.16 3.12 6.04
C TYR A 100 -2.43 2.53 5.46
N THR A 101 -2.39 1.26 5.06
CA THR A 101 -3.52 0.60 4.39
C THR A 101 -3.65 -0.85 4.83
N PHE A 102 -4.87 -1.39 4.68
CA PHE A 102 -5.15 -2.82 4.77
C PHE A 102 -5.76 -3.29 3.46
N HIS A 103 -5.20 -4.35 2.86
CA HIS A 103 -5.65 -4.86 1.56
C HIS A 103 -6.39 -6.19 1.75
N PHE A 104 -7.67 -6.22 1.37
CA PHE A 104 -8.51 -7.42 1.52
C PHE A 104 -8.22 -8.49 0.47
N TRP A 105 -7.59 -8.16 -0.67
CA TRP A 105 -7.37 -9.10 -1.77
C TRP A 105 -8.70 -9.63 -2.34
N ASN A 106 -9.52 -8.75 -2.90
CA ASN A 106 -10.89 -9.08 -3.34
C ASN A 106 -11.02 -10.33 -4.24
N SER A 107 -10.02 -10.63 -5.07
CA SER A 107 -10.03 -11.86 -5.88
C SER A 107 -10.06 -13.15 -5.05
N LEU A 108 -9.64 -13.08 -3.80
CA LEU A 108 -9.62 -14.18 -2.82
C LEU A 108 -10.77 -14.05 -1.82
N THR A 109 -11.00 -12.85 -1.29
CA THR A 109 -11.86 -12.68 -0.12
C THR A 109 -13.26 -12.12 -0.41
N SER A 110 -13.60 -11.84 -1.67
CA SER A 110 -14.87 -11.17 -2.01
C SER A 110 -16.12 -11.93 -1.57
N ALA A 111 -16.05 -13.25 -1.47
CA ALA A 111 -17.14 -14.10 -1.00
C ALA A 111 -17.12 -14.37 0.51
N LEU A 112 -16.06 -13.95 1.22
CA LEU A 112 -15.88 -14.24 2.63
C LEU A 112 -16.59 -13.18 3.49
N ILE A 113 -17.34 -13.64 4.48
CA ILE A 113 -17.95 -12.79 5.49
C ILE A 113 -17.08 -12.91 6.75
N PRO A 114 -16.49 -11.81 7.25
CA PRO A 114 -15.69 -11.86 8.47
C PRO A 114 -16.53 -12.31 9.65
N GLU A 115 -16.07 -13.34 10.36
CA GLU A 115 -16.68 -13.75 11.61
C GLU A 115 -16.54 -12.63 12.66
N PRO A 116 -17.52 -12.49 13.58
CA PRO A 116 -17.38 -11.60 14.72
C PRO A 116 -16.05 -11.83 15.45
N GLU A 117 -15.42 -10.75 15.90
CA GLU A 117 -14.12 -10.76 16.59
C GLU A 117 -12.90 -11.25 15.78
N SER A 118 -13.08 -11.67 14.52
CA SER A 118 -11.94 -11.90 13.61
C SER A 118 -11.11 -10.63 13.42
N LEU A 119 -9.82 -10.77 13.12
CA LEU A 119 -8.94 -9.63 12.82
C LEU A 119 -9.55 -8.72 11.75
N VAL A 120 -10.10 -9.29 10.68
CA VAL A 120 -10.71 -8.54 9.58
C VAL A 120 -11.97 -7.80 10.04
N ALA A 121 -12.86 -8.45 10.81
CA ALA A 121 -14.04 -7.79 11.37
C ALA A 121 -13.64 -6.62 12.27
N ARG A 122 -12.61 -6.78 13.10
CA ARG A 122 -12.11 -5.74 13.99
C ARG A 122 -11.52 -4.55 13.23
N ILE A 123 -10.79 -4.79 12.14
CA ILE A 123 -10.25 -3.72 11.28
C ILE A 123 -11.39 -2.93 10.61
N LEU A 124 -12.37 -3.62 10.03
CA LEU A 124 -13.51 -2.99 9.36
C LEU A 124 -14.35 -2.13 10.32
N ASN A 125 -14.49 -2.57 11.57
CA ASN A 125 -15.28 -1.88 12.58
C ASN A 125 -14.45 -0.92 13.44
N HIS A 126 -13.14 -0.78 13.21
CA HIS A 126 -12.28 0.08 14.04
C HIS A 126 -12.61 1.57 13.86
N HIS A 127 -12.88 1.99 12.62
CA HIS A 127 -13.27 3.36 12.30
C HIS A 127 -14.69 3.41 11.76
N CYS A 128 -15.49 4.28 12.34
CA CYS A 128 -16.86 4.52 11.88
C CYS A 128 -16.85 5.61 10.81
N ILE A 129 -17.10 5.23 9.56
CA ILE A 129 -17.14 6.14 8.40
C ILE A 129 -18.20 7.24 8.57
N ARG A 130 -19.25 6.99 9.36
CA ARG A 130 -20.31 7.98 9.67
C ARG A 130 -20.06 8.84 10.90
N CYS A 131 -19.09 8.47 11.73
CA CYS A 131 -18.81 9.18 12.99
C CYS A 131 -17.75 10.25 12.81
N PHE A 132 -17.00 10.17 11.71
CA PHE A 132 -16.11 11.19 11.22
C PHE A 132 -16.75 11.71 9.93
N ASP A 133 -16.96 13.02 9.78
CA ASP A 133 -17.40 13.62 8.51
C ASP A 133 -16.27 13.49 7.46
N VAL A 134 -16.07 12.27 6.93
CA VAL A 134 -15.02 11.96 5.93
C VAL A 134 -15.60 11.86 4.51
N LEU A 135 -16.65 12.65 4.22
CA LEU A 135 -17.15 12.88 2.86
C LEU A 135 -17.10 14.36 2.51
#